data_AF-A0A2G6EKJ4-F1
#
_entry.id   AF-A0A2G6EKJ4-F1
#
_cell.length_a   1.000
_cell.length_b   1.000
_cell.length_c   1.000
_cell.angle_alpha   90.00
_cell.angle_beta   90.00
_cell.angle_gamma   90.00
#
_symmetry.space_group_name_H-M   'P 1'
#
loop_
_entity.id
_entity.type
_entity.pdbx_description
1 polymer ?
#
loop_
_entity_poly.entity_id
_entity_poly.type
_entity_poly.pdbx_seq_one_letter_code
_entity_poly.pdbx_strand_id
1 'polypeptide(L)' 'MVLSAGFIIMTRNEKLENITRILHQLLRALPAIREQGSREMLEKQLRLIAYFQARYDELVGAQTPQPA' A
#
# COMPACT_ATOMS: atom_id res chain seq x y z
N MET A 1 -7.47 30.42 23.31
CA MET A 1 -6.27 30.17 22.48
C MET A 1 -6.21 28.68 22.21
N VAL A 2 -6.66 28.25 21.02
CA VAL A 2 -6.64 26.85 20.59
C VAL A 2 -5.22 26.52 20.15
N LEU A 3 -4.54 25.67 20.91
CA LEU A 3 -3.26 25.13 20.51
C LEU A 3 -3.48 24.13 19.38
N SER A 4 -2.87 24.47 18.25
CA SER A 4 -2.70 23.69 17.05
C SER A 4 -2.14 22.29 17.36
N ALA A 5 -3.02 21.31 17.52
CA ALA A 5 -2.65 19.90 17.41
C ALA A 5 -3.05 19.42 16.01
N GLY A 6 -2.36 19.94 14.99
CA GLY A 6 -2.30 19.32 13.67
C GLY A 6 -1.49 18.02 13.75
N PHE A 7 -1.92 17.09 14.60
CA PHE A 7 -1.49 15.71 14.53
C PHE A 7 -2.23 15.17 13.32
N ILE A 8 -1.55 15.04 12.18
CA ILE A 8 -2.09 14.35 11.01
C ILE A 8 -2.28 12.90 11.42
N ILE A 9 -3.37 12.60 12.13
CA ILE A 9 -3.90 11.25 12.23
C ILE A 9 -4.43 10.98 10.83
N MET A 10 -3.52 10.58 9.93
CA MET A 10 -3.89 10.08 8.61
C MET A 10 -4.95 9.00 8.85
N THR A 11 -6.17 9.30 8.44
CA THR A 11 -7.33 8.48 8.73
C THR A 11 -7.15 7.12 8.04
N ARG A 12 -7.85 6.10 8.52
CA ARG A 12 -7.78 4.75 7.93
C ARG A 12 -8.09 4.78 6.42
N ASN A 13 -9.03 5.64 6.01
CA ASN A 13 -9.38 5.82 4.60
C ASN A 13 -8.21 6.38 3.78
N GLU A 14 -7.57 7.45 4.26
CA GLU A 14 -6.40 8.04 3.59
C GLU A 14 -5.23 7.04 3.50
N LYS A 15 -5.03 6.21 4.52
CA LYS A 15 -4.03 5.12 4.49
C LYS A 15 -4.35 4.09 3.42
N LEU A 16 -5.62 3.72 3.27
CA LEU A 16 -6.07 2.76 2.27
C LEU A 16 -5.98 3.33 0.85
N GLU A 17 -6.37 4.58 0.64
CA GLU A 17 -6.18 5.29 -0.64
C GLU A 17 -4.69 5.37 -1.02
N ASN A 18 -3.83 5.70 -0.07
CA ASN A 18 -2.39 5.76 -0.30
C ASN A 18 -1.80 4.39 -0.67
N ILE A 19 -2.18 3.32 0.04
CA ILE A 19 -1.72 1.96 -0.27
C ILE A 19 -2.23 1.50 -1.64
N THR A 20 -3.49 1.78 -1.96
CA THR A 20 -4.08 1.47 -3.27
C THR A 20 -3.34 2.19 -4.39
N ARG A 21 -3.01 3.47 -4.19
CA ARG A 21 -2.24 4.27 -5.15
C ARG A 21 -0.83 3.72 -5.35
N ILE A 22 -0.15 3.34 -4.27
CA ILE A 22 1.19 2.73 -4.34
C ILE A 22 1.13 1.39 -5.09
N LEU A 23 0.19 0.51 -4.76
CA LEU A 23 -0.01 -0.76 -5.46
C LEU A 23 -0.25 -0.56 -6.95
N HIS A 24 -1.11 0.40 -7.32
CA HIS A 24 -1.39 0.70 -8.73
C HIS A 24 -0.14 1.18 -9.47
N GLN A 25 0.68 2.04 -8.84
CA GLN A 25 1.96 2.45 -9.45
C GLN A 25 2.95 1.31 -9.59
N LEU A 26 3.05 0.43 -8.59
CA LEU A 26 3.95 -0.73 -8.63
C LEU A 26 3.54 -1.72 -9.74
N LEU A 27 2.24 -1.98 -9.89
CA LEU A 27 1.71 -2.83 -10.95
C LEU A 27 1.89 -2.21 -12.34
N ARG A 28 1.70 -0.89 -12.47
CA ARG A 28 1.92 -0.16 -13.72
C ARG A 28 3.38 -0.17 -14.16
N ALA A 29 4.33 -0.15 -13.21
CA ALA A 29 5.76 -0.22 -13.49
C ALA A 29 6.26 -1.65 -13.78
N LEU A 30 5.49 -2.68 -13.39
CA LEU A 30 5.85 -4.09 -13.56
C LEU A 30 6.19 -4.49 -15.01
N PRO A 31 5.42 -4.15 -16.06
CA PRO A 31 5.78 -4.50 -17.44
C PRO A 31 7.11 -3.88 -17.86
N ALA A 32 7.35 -2.61 -17.56
CA ALA A 32 8.61 -1.94 -17.87
C ALA A 32 9.81 -2.59 -17.15
N ILE A 33 9.65 -2.96 -15.87
CA ILE A 33 10.68 -3.67 -15.10
C ILE A 33 10.89 -5.09 -15.63
N ARG A 34 9.84 -5.76 -16.13
CA ARG A 34 9.94 -7.09 -16.74
C ARG A 34 10.69 -7.05 -18.06
N GLU A 35 10.49 -6.00 -18.86
CA GLU A 35 11.09 -5.87 -20.20
C GLU A 35 12.53 -5.33 -20.17
N GLN A 36 12.84 -4.41 -19.25
CA GLN A 36 14.13 -3.71 -19.21
C GLN A 36 14.90 -3.88 -17.90
N GLY A 37 14.26 -4.40 -16.85
CA GLY A 37 14.85 -4.52 -15.53
C GLY A 37 15.60 -5.83 -15.32
N SER A 38 16.59 -5.78 -14.43
CA SER A 38 17.29 -6.98 -13.96
C SER A 38 16.34 -7.88 -13.16
N ARG A 39 16.60 -9.18 -13.15
CA ARG A 39 15.86 -10.17 -12.34
C ARG A 39 15.73 -9.75 -10.87
N GLU A 40 16.80 -9.20 -10.31
CA GLU A 40 16.83 -8.72 -8.92
C GLU A 40 15.87 -7.52 -8.68
N MET A 41 15.67 -6.68 -9.70
CA MET A 41 14.74 -5.55 -9.63
C MET A 41 13.29 -6.00 -9.75
N LEU A 42 13.03 -7.02 -10.57
CA LEU A 42 11.73 -7.69 -10.63
C LEU A 42 11.41 -8.36 -9.28
N GLU A 43 12.36 -9.06 -8.65
CA GLU A 43 12.17 -9.67 -7.34
C GLU A 43 11.90 -8.62 -6.25
N LYS A 44 12.63 -7.50 -6.24
CA LYS A 44 12.37 -6.37 -5.33
C LYS A 44 10.98 -5.79 -5.55
N GLN A 45 10.57 -5.61 -6.80
CA GLN A 45 9.23 -5.11 -7.15
C GLN A 45 8.12 -6.04 -6.67
N LEU A 46 8.29 -7.35 -6.87
CA LEU A 46 7.32 -8.35 -6.40
C LEU A 46 7.23 -8.39 -4.88
N ARG A 47 8.35 -8.27 -4.16
CA ARG A 47 8.35 -8.18 -2.69
C ARG A 47 7.62 -6.93 -2.20
N LEU A 48 7.80 -5.79 -2.86
CA LEU A 48 7.08 -4.56 -2.53
C LEU A 48 5.58 -4.73 -2.73
N ILE A 49 5.15 -5.30 -3.87
CA ILE A 49 3.73 -5.58 -4.13
C ILE A 49 3.15 -6.48 -3.03
N ALA A 50 3.83 -7.59 -2.70
CA ALA A 50 3.38 -8.50 -1.64
C ALA A 50 3.27 -7.81 -0.28
N TYR A 51 4.24 -6.97 0.07
CA TYR A 51 4.22 -6.20 1.31
C TYR A 51 3.02 -5.24 1.39
N PHE A 52 2.78 -4.45 0.34
CA PHE A 52 1.66 -3.52 0.32
C PHE A 52 0.31 -4.22 0.23
N GLN A 53 0.25 -5.38 -0.41
CA GLN A 53 -0.95 -6.21 -0.47
C GLN A 53 -1.32 -6.77 0.91
N ALA A 54 -0.36 -7.30 1.67
CA ALA A 54 -0.61 -7.75 3.05
C ALA A 54 -1.13 -6.59 3.94
N ARG A 55 -0.57 -5.39 3.75
CA ARG A 55 -0.98 -4.20 4.50
C ARG A 55 -2.36 -3.68 4.09
N TYR A 56 -2.72 -3.83 2.82
CA TYR A 56 -4.08 -3.58 2.34
C TYR A 56 -5.06 -4.58 2.96
N ASP A 57 -4.72 -5.87 2.94
CA ASP A 57 -5.53 -6.94 3.51
C ASP A 57 -5.77 -6.75 5.00
N GLU A 58 -4.74 -6.40 5.79
CA GLU A 58 -4.89 -6.06 7.21
C GLU A 58 -5.85 -4.88 7.44
N LEU A 59 -5.76 -3.84 6.60
CA LEU A 59 -6.62 -2.65 6.73
C LEU A 59 -8.05 -2.92 6.29
N VAL A 60 -8.27 -3.82 5.33
CA VAL A 60 -9.59 -4.25 4.84
C VAL A 60 -10.21 -5.32 5.74
N GLY A 61 -9.43 -6.30 6.17
CA GLY A 61 -9.80 -7.32 7.15
C GLY A 61 -10.25 -6.70 8.47
N ALA A 62 -9.58 -5.64 8.93
CA ALA A 62 -10.01 -4.83 10.07
C ALA A 62 -11.31 -4.01 9.84
N GLN A 63 -11.92 -4.05 8.65
CA GLN A 63 -13.25 -3.48 8.36
C GLN A 63 -14.37 -4.53 8.45
N THR A 64 -14.04 -5.82 8.44
CA THR A 64 -15.03 -6.88 8.64
C THR A 64 -15.09 -7.18 10.13
N PRO A 65 -16.15 -6.81 10.87
CA PRO A 65 -16.39 -7.40 12.18
C PRO A 65 -16.58 -8.90 11.93
N GLN A 66 -15.56 -9.69 12.25
CA GLN A 66 -15.67 -11.14 12.26
C GLN A 66 -16.55 -11.52 13.46
N PRO A 67 -17.73 -12.13 13.26
CA PRO A 67 -18.49 -12.69 14.36
C PRO A 67 -17.89 -14.05 14.72
N ALA A 68 -17.40 -14.17 15.95
CA ALA A 68 -17.32 -15.44 16.68
C ALA A 68 -17.50 -15.14 18.17
#